data_AF-A0A3D3NYR0-F1
#
_entry.id   AF-A0A3D3NYR0-F1
#
_cell.length_a   1.000
_cell.length_b   1.000
_cell.length_c   1.000
_cell.angle_alpha   90.00
_cell.angle_beta   90.00
_cell.angle_gamma   90.00
#
_symmetry.space_group_name_H-M   'P 1'
#
loop_
_entity.id
_entity.type
_entity.pdbx_description
1 polymer ?
#
loop_
_entity_poly.entity_id
_entity_poly.type
_entity_poly.pdbx_seq_one_letter_code
_entity_poly.pdbx_strand_id
1 'polypeptide(L)'
;MVISSKDNDRIKAARSVRDGREPGMIFIEGAKLAAEALRSDIKVEAAFITVDARGRDAAAGALLRDPRIKGAPVFEVTEQIGRGS
;
A
#
# COMPACT_ATOMS: atom_id res chain seq x y z
N MET A 1 13.22 6.34 -0.27
CA MET A 1 12.64 7.65 0.03
C MET A 1 11.37 7.40 0.83
N VAL A 2 11.26 7.98 2.03
CA VAL A 2 10.11 7.80 2.91
C VAL A 2 9.15 8.98 2.76
N ILE A 3 7.87 8.72 2.51
CA ILE A 3 6.83 9.74 2.48
C ILE A 3 6.33 9.99 3.90
N SER A 4 6.55 11.21 4.40
CA SER A 4 6.17 11.62 5.76
C SER A 4 5.07 12.67 5.82
N SER A 5 4.62 13.20 4.67
CA SER A 5 3.60 14.26 4.60
C SER A 5 2.27 13.74 4.08
N LYS A 6 1.17 14.16 4.73
CA LYS A 6 -0.22 13.91 4.28
C LYS A 6 -0.54 14.65 2.98
N ASP A 7 0.20 15.72 2.68
CA ASP A 7 -0.02 16.53 1.49
C ASP A 7 0.61 15.99 0.21
N ASN A 8 1.39 14.90 0.31
CA ASN A 8 1.97 14.24 -0.84
C ASN A 8 0.86 13.73 -1.78
N ASP A 9 0.99 14.01 -3.07
CA ASP A 9 -0.05 13.68 -4.07
C ASP A 9 -0.40 12.19 -4.10
N ARG A 10 0.58 11.30 -3.85
CA ARG A 10 0.34 9.85 -3.79
C ARG A 10 -0.51 9.45 -2.59
N ILE A 11 -0.28 10.11 -1.45
CA ILE A 11 -1.06 9.88 -0.23
C ILE A 11 -2.48 10.43 -0.39
N LYS A 12 -2.64 11.59 -1.02
CA LYS A 12 -3.95 12.15 -1.38
C LYS A 12 -4.72 11.23 -2.31
N ALA A 13 -4.08 10.72 -3.36
CA ALA A 13 -4.69 9.77 -4.29
C ALA A 13 -5.11 8.47 -3.58
N ALA A 14 -4.23 7.86 -2.78
CA ALA A 14 -4.54 6.65 -2.02
C ALA A 14 -5.73 6.84 -1.06
N ARG A 15 -5.80 8.00 -0.40
CA ARG A 15 -6.95 8.38 0.45
C ARG A 15 -8.23 8.56 -0.36
N SER A 16 -8.15 9.17 -1.54
CA SER A 16 -9.31 9.32 -2.45
C SER A 16 -9.89 7.96 -2.83
N VAL A 17 -9.04 6.99 -3.17
CA VAL A 17 -9.45 5.60 -3.45
C VAL A 17 -10.10 4.96 -2.21
N ARG A 18 -9.48 5.11 -1.04
CA ARG A 18 -10.00 4.58 0.23
C ARG A 18 -11.36 5.17 0.60
N ASP A 19 -11.55 6.45 0.35
CA ASP A 19 -12.81 7.16 0.58
C ASP A 19 -13.87 6.85 -0.52
N GLY A 20 -13.56 5.95 -1.47
CA GLY A 20 -14.47 5.52 -2.55
C GLY A 20 -14.69 6.57 -3.65
N ARG A 21 -13.82 7.57 -3.76
CA ARG A 21 -13.97 8.68 -4.71
C ARG A 21 -13.36 8.43 -6.08
N GLU A 22 -12.59 7.35 -6.23
CA GLU A 22 -11.95 6.97 -7.49
C GLU A 22 -12.63 5.72 -8.08
N PRO A 23 -13.52 5.88 -9.08
CA PRO A 23 -14.21 4.76 -9.72
C PRO A 23 -13.22 3.79 -10.38
N GLY A 24 -13.48 2.49 -10.26
CA GLY A 24 -12.63 1.45 -10.85
C GLY A 24 -11.37 1.13 -10.05
N MET A 25 -11.19 1.76 -8.89
CA MET A 25 -10.09 1.50 -7.96
C MET A 25 -10.64 1.00 -6.62
N ILE A 26 -9.84 0.20 -5.92
CA ILE A 26 -10.15 -0.24 -4.56
C ILE A 26 -8.93 -0.05 -3.68
N PHE A 27 -9.15 0.28 -2.41
CA PHE A 27 -8.10 0.34 -1.41
C PHE A 27 -8.12 -0.95 -0.59
N ILE A 28 -6.96 -1.61 -0.50
CA ILE A 28 -6.80 -2.87 0.22
C ILE A 28 -5.83 -2.64 1.37
N GLU A 29 -6.30 -2.87 2.60
CA GLU A 29 -5.52 -2.67 3.81
C GLU A 29 -5.31 -4.00 4.55
N GLY A 30 -4.11 -4.16 5.10
CA GLY A 30 -3.71 -5.36 5.86
C GLY A 30 -3.03 -6.43 5.00
N ALA A 31 -1.97 -7.01 5.55
CA ALA A 31 -1.09 -7.92 4.81
C ALA A 31 -1.81 -9.17 4.27
N LYS A 32 -2.77 -9.72 5.01
CA LYS A 32 -3.52 -10.91 4.57
C LYS A 32 -4.39 -10.63 3.35
N LEU A 33 -5.14 -9.53 3.37
CA LEU A 33 -6.00 -9.14 2.24
C LEU A 33 -5.17 -8.73 1.03
N ALA A 34 -4.07 -8.00 1.23
CA ALA A 34 -3.14 -7.68 0.17
C ALA A 34 -2.54 -8.96 -0.48
N ALA A 35 -2.24 -10.00 0.32
CA ALA A 35 -1.78 -11.28 -0.21
C ALA A 35 -2.83 -11.99 -1.07
N GLU A 36 -4.10 -11.97 -0.66
CA GLU A 36 -5.19 -12.52 -1.46
C GLU A 36 -5.42 -11.74 -2.75
N ALA A 37 -5.31 -10.41 -2.71
CA ALA A 37 -5.44 -9.57 -3.89
C ALA A 37 -4.36 -9.86 -4.93
N LEU A 38 -3.10 -9.99 -4.49
CA LEU A 38 -2.00 -10.41 -5.35
C LEU A 38 -2.25 -11.80 -5.95
N ARG A 39 -2.81 -12.74 -5.17
CA ARG A 39 -3.19 -14.08 -5.66
C ARG A 39 -4.31 -14.06 -6.71
N SER A 40 -5.16 -13.04 -6.70
CA SER A 40 -6.34 -12.93 -7.56
C SER A 40 -6.08 -12.20 -8.88
N ASP A 41 -4.82 -11.94 -9.21
CA ASP A 41 -4.39 -11.23 -10.43
C ASP A 41 -5.01 -9.82 -10.58
N ILE A 42 -5.31 -9.19 -9.44
CA ILE A 42 -5.73 -7.79 -9.42
C ILE A 42 -4.51 -6.93 -9.74
N LYS A 43 -4.63 -6.06 -10.73
CA LYS A 43 -3.58 -5.08 -11.06
C LYS A 43 -3.32 -4.17 -9.86
N VAL A 44 -2.07 -4.15 -9.39
CA VAL A 44 -1.63 -3.26 -8.31
C VAL A 44 -1.06 -1.97 -8.91
N GLU A 45 -1.74 -0.85 -8.69
CA GLU A 45 -1.26 0.47 -9.16
C GLU A 45 -0.19 1.07 -8.23
N ALA A 46 -0.30 0.82 -6.92
CA ALA A 46 0.68 1.26 -5.93
C ALA A 46 0.53 0.45 -4.63
N ALA A 47 1.63 0.30 -3.89
CA ALA A 47 1.61 -0.23 -2.53
C ALA A 47 2.29 0.73 -1.56
N PHE A 48 1.74 0.82 -0.35
CA PHE A 48 2.28 1.64 0.73
C PHE A 48 2.63 0.73 1.90
N ILE A 49 3.84 0.84 2.42
CA ILE A 49 4.29 0.10 3.59
C ILE A 49 4.83 1.07 4.63
N THR A 50 4.45 0.89 5.90
CA THR A 50 5.07 1.68 6.95
C THR A 50 6.52 1.25 7.16
N VAL A 51 7.39 2.19 7.49
CA VAL A 51 8.82 1.91 7.76
C VAL A 51 8.98 0.77 8.78
N ASP A 52 8.12 0.75 9.80
CA ASP A 52 8.14 -0.25 10.86
C ASP A 52 7.69 -1.64 10.38
N ALA A 53 6.62 -1.71 9.59
CA ALA A 53 6.08 -2.98 9.10
C ALA A 53 7.11 -3.71 8.21
N ARG A 54 7.92 -2.98 7.44
CA ARG A 54 8.95 -3.57 6.57
C ARG A 54 9.94 -4.46 7.32
N GLY A 55 10.29 -4.10 8.55
CA GLY A 55 11.24 -4.84 9.38
C GLY A 55 10.61 -5.80 10.38
N ARG A 56 9.37 -5.52 10.84
CA ARG A 56 8.74 -6.23 11.95
C ARG A 56 7.61 -7.16 11.56
N ASP A 57 7.00 -6.96 10.39
CA ASP A 57 5.91 -7.79 9.89
C ASP A 57 6.41 -8.72 8.77
N ALA A 58 6.55 -10.01 9.12
CA ALA A 58 7.00 -11.03 8.18
C ALA A 58 6.07 -11.19 6.97
N ALA A 59 4.75 -11.00 7.15
CA ALA A 59 3.79 -11.07 6.06
C ALA A 59 3.94 -9.86 5.14
N ALA A 60 4.08 -8.65 5.68
CA ALA A 60 4.35 -7.46 4.89
C ALA A 60 5.68 -7.57 4.12
N GLY A 61 6.73 -8.09 4.78
CA GLY A 61 8.02 -8.37 4.14
C GLY A 61 7.93 -9.40 3.01
N ALA A 62 7.08 -10.42 3.15
CA ALA A 62 6.84 -11.41 2.10
C ALA A 62 6.14 -10.79 0.88
N LEU A 63 5.16 -9.90 1.09
CA LEU A 63 4.47 -9.19 0.00
C LEU A 63 5.42 -8.37 -0.87
N LEU A 64 6.42 -7.73 -0.26
CA LEU A 64 7.45 -6.97 -1.00
C LEU A 64 8.32 -7.83 -1.91
N ARG A 65 8.39 -9.14 -1.64
CA ARG A 65 9.17 -10.10 -2.42
C ARG A 65 8.31 -10.88 -3.40
N ASP A 66 6.99 -10.68 -3.36
CA ASP A 66 6.05 -11.39 -4.20
C ASP A 66 6.24 -10.96 -5.67
N PRO A 67 6.48 -11.88 -6.61
CA PRO A 67 6.71 -11.52 -8.00
C PRO A 67 5.49 -10.87 -8.67
N ARG A 68 4.29 -10.96 -8.09
CA ARG A 68 3.07 -10.36 -8.62
C ARG A 68 2.93 -8.88 -8.26
N ILE A 69 3.65 -8.41 -7.25
CA ILE A 69 3.78 -6.98 -6.99
C ILE A 69 4.77 -6.32 -7.96
N LYS A 70 5.52 -7.12 -8.73
CA LYS A 70 6.59 -6.65 -9.62
C LYS A 70 6.01 -5.72 -10.69
N GLY A 71 6.52 -4.49 -10.74
CA GLY A 71 6.06 -3.45 -11.65
C GLY A 71 5.17 -2.40 -10.99
N ALA A 72 4.58 -2.70 -9.83
CA ALA A 72 3.90 -1.70 -9.02
C ALA A 72 4.92 -0.89 -8.18
N PRO A 73 4.81 0.44 -8.15
CA PRO A 73 5.65 1.25 -7.27
C PRO A 73 5.27 1.00 -5.80
N VAL A 74 6.29 0.73 -4.99
CA VAL A 74 6.17 0.58 -3.52
C VAL A 74 6.73 1.82 -2.85
N PHE A 75 5.94 2.42 -1.96
CA PHE A 75 6.34 3.59 -1.18
C PHE A 75 6.45 3.25 0.29
N GLU A 76 7.57 3.61 0.91
CA GLU A 76 7.69 3.62 2.35
C GLU A 76 7.03 4.88 2.92
N VAL A 77 6.23 4.73 3.96
CA VAL A 77 5.52 5.82 4.63
C VAL A 77 5.78 5.79 6.14
N THR A 78 5.62 6.93 6.81
CA THR A 78 5.63 6.93 8.29
C THR A 78 4.32 6.34 8.83
N GLU A 79 4.35 5.82 10.07
CA GLU A 79 3.16 5.24 10.74
C GLU A 79 1.96 6.22 10.78
N GLN A 80 2.23 7.50 11.04
CA GLN A 80 1.20 8.55 11.09
C GLN A 80 0.42 8.67 9.77
N ILE A 81 1.07 8.42 8.64
CA ILE A 81 0.47 8.45 7.31
C ILE A 81 -0.22 7.13 7.00
N GLY A 82 0.46 6.01 7.29
CA GLY A 82 -0.03 4.66 6.97
C GLY A 82 -1.31 4.27 7.72
N ARG A 83 -1.47 4.68 8.97
CA ARG A 83 -2.68 4.36 9.78
C ARG A 83 -3.90 5.21 9.46
N GLY A 84 -3.78 6.15 8.52
CA GLY A 84 -4.95 6.81 7.97
C GLY A 84 -5.79 7.58 9.00
N SER A 85 -5.19 8.53 9.71
CA SER A 85 -5.96 9.56 10.44
C SER A 85 -6.57 10.60 9.51
#